data_AF-A0A174VPJ3-F1
#
_entry.id   AF-A0A174VPJ3-F1
#
_cell.length_a   1.000
_cell.length_b   1.000
_cell.length_c   1.000
_cell.angle_alpha   90.00
_cell.angle_beta   90.00
_cell.angle_gamma   90.00
#
_symmetry.space_group_name_H-M   'P 1'
#
loop_
_entity.id
_entity.type
_entity.pdbx_description
1 polymer ?
#
loop_
_entity_poly.entity_id
_entity_poly.type
_entity_poly.pdbx_seq_one_letter_code
_entity_poly.pdbx_strand_id
1 'polypeptide(L)'
;MAKVIGVHGSKEVPVYRVSITLNNENISLETEVTECEELSGTQNIGMLVGMNIIGMGDFSISNFNGETTMTFRVPSLEKIDYVSEIAEHNKMLKIHNAQMRQGNSKCPCKSGKEWHNCHGKSKYFID
;
A
#
# COMPACT_ATOMS: atom_id res chain seq x y z
N MET A 1 12.82 -28.61 9.40
CA MET A 1 13.59 -27.69 10.25
C MET A 1 14.11 -26.55 9.40
N ALA A 2 14.17 -25.34 9.94
CA ALA A 2 14.79 -24.18 9.31
C ALA A 2 15.60 -23.39 10.34
N LYS A 3 16.66 -22.71 9.88
CA LYS A 3 17.42 -21.77 10.72
C LYS A 3 16.76 -20.39 10.64
N VAL A 4 16.23 -19.92 11.76
CA VAL A 4 15.69 -18.55 11.91
C VAL A 4 16.73 -17.65 12.57
N ILE A 5 16.72 -16.36 12.22
CA ILE A 5 17.55 -15.33 12.84
C ILE A 5 16.61 -14.33 13.51
N GLY A 6 16.55 -14.37 14.83
CA GLY A 6 15.77 -13.45 15.65
C GLY A 6 16.65 -12.41 16.33
N VAL A 7 16.01 -11.55 17.14
CA VAL A 7 16.69 -10.49 17.91
C VAL A 7 17.69 -11.03 18.93
N HIS A 8 17.53 -12.29 19.36
CA HIS A 8 18.41 -12.96 20.32
C HIS A 8 19.40 -13.94 19.68
N GLY A 9 19.58 -13.88 18.35
CA GLY A 9 20.47 -14.76 17.59
C GLY A 9 19.74 -15.78 16.75
N SER A 10 20.44 -16.82 16.32
CA SER A 10 19.88 -17.84 15.42
C SER A 10 19.49 -19.12 16.14
N LYS A 11 18.37 -19.73 15.74
CA LYS A 11 17.86 -21.01 16.28
C LYS A 11 17.42 -21.91 15.12
N GLU A 12 17.56 -23.21 15.29
CA GLU A 12 16.88 -24.18 14.41
C GLU A 12 15.50 -24.48 14.97
N VAL A 13 14.49 -24.37 14.11
CA VAL A 13 13.09 -24.53 14.51
C VAL A 13 12.33 -25.44 13.54
N PRO A 14 11.27 -26.12 14.01
CA PRO A 14 10.34 -26.82 13.14
C PRO A 14 9.73 -25.92 12.07
N VAL A 15 9.35 -26.55 10.96
CA VAL A 15 8.63 -25.92 9.85
C VAL A 15 7.34 -26.69 9.67
N TYR A 16 6.23 -25.98 9.56
CA TYR A 16 4.91 -26.53 9.36
C TYR A 16 4.30 -25.96 8.08
N ARG A 17 3.52 -26.76 7.38
CA ARG A 17 2.69 -26.28 6.28
C ARG A 17 1.30 -25.96 6.82
N VAL A 18 0.83 -24.76 6.54
CA VAL A 18 -0.45 -24.24 7.06
C VAL A 18 -1.29 -23.66 5.93
N SER A 19 -2.61 -23.68 6.12
CA SER A 19 -3.56 -22.93 5.32
C SER A 19 -4.06 -21.75 6.15
N ILE A 20 -3.92 -20.53 5.62
CA ILE A 20 -4.28 -19.28 6.28
C ILE A 20 -5.42 -18.64 5.50
N THR A 21 -6.48 -18.26 6.20
CA THR A 21 -7.62 -17.56 5.61
C THR A 21 -7.64 -16.08 6.01
N LEU A 22 -7.70 -15.18 5.03
CA LEU A 22 -7.69 -13.72 5.20
C LEU A 22 -8.96 -13.09 4.63
N ASN A 23 -9.18 -11.80 4.93
CA ASN A 23 -10.29 -10.99 4.42
C ASN A 23 -11.68 -11.59 4.61
N ASN A 24 -12.06 -11.88 5.86
CA ASN A 24 -13.37 -12.47 6.18
C ASN A 24 -13.65 -13.72 5.33
N GLU A 25 -12.67 -14.62 5.29
CA GLU A 25 -12.74 -15.93 4.63
C GLU A 25 -12.67 -15.95 3.10
N ASN A 26 -12.45 -14.81 2.45
CA ASN A 26 -12.43 -14.74 0.98
C ASN A 26 -11.09 -15.15 0.34
N ILE A 27 -10.01 -15.24 1.10
CA ILE A 27 -8.68 -15.57 0.58
C ILE A 27 -8.12 -16.73 1.40
N SER A 28 -7.76 -17.83 0.74
CA SER A 28 -7.02 -18.95 1.35
C SER A 28 -5.64 -19.06 0.74
N LEU A 29 -4.60 -19.07 1.58
CA LEU A 29 -3.20 -19.18 1.18
C LEU A 29 -2.56 -20.37 1.88
N GLU A 30 -1.86 -21.21 1.12
CA GLU A 30 -1.00 -22.23 1.69
C GLU A 30 0.44 -21.73 1.74
N THR A 31 1.10 -21.88 2.89
CA THR A 31 2.50 -21.51 3.04
C THR A 31 3.19 -22.36 4.10
N GLU A 32 4.52 -22.31 4.11
CA GLU A 32 5.32 -22.83 5.21
C GLU A 32 5.54 -21.74 6.26
N VAL A 33 5.46 -22.14 7.53
CA VAL A 33 5.71 -21.27 8.69
C VAL A 33 6.71 -21.93 9.62
N THR A 34 7.54 -21.12 10.25
CA THR A 34 8.49 -21.54 11.28
C THR A 34 7.88 -21.38 12.66
N GLU A 35 8.16 -22.32 13.56
CA GLU A 35 7.78 -22.17 14.96
C GLU A 35 8.48 -20.95 15.59
N CYS A 36 7.75 -20.24 16.46
CA CYS A 36 8.27 -19.14 17.24
C CYS A 36 7.79 -19.30 18.68
N GLU A 37 8.75 -19.37 19.61
CA GLU A 37 8.47 -19.60 21.04
C GLU A 37 7.84 -18.38 21.69
N GLU A 38 8.23 -17.17 21.27
CA GLU A 38 7.72 -15.92 21.80
C GLU A 38 7.54 -14.88 20.68
N LEU A 39 6.28 -14.58 20.35
CA LEU A 39 5.92 -13.53 19.38
C LEU A 39 5.66 -12.18 20.06
N SER A 40 5.17 -12.21 21.29
CA SER A 40 4.96 -11.03 22.12
C SER A 40 5.11 -11.40 23.60
N GLY A 41 5.57 -10.46 24.43
CA GLY A 41 5.72 -10.69 25.87
C GLY A 41 4.41 -10.93 26.61
N THR A 42 3.27 -10.66 25.96
CA THR A 42 1.91 -10.91 26.48
C THR A 42 1.27 -12.17 25.90
N GLN A 43 1.92 -12.85 24.95
CA GLN A 43 1.42 -14.06 24.26
C GLN A 43 0.03 -13.91 23.60
N ASN A 44 -0.40 -12.68 23.33
CA ASN A 44 -1.68 -12.39 22.68
C ASN A 44 -1.61 -12.42 21.13
N ILE A 45 -0.41 -12.55 20.57
CA ILE A 45 -0.18 -12.63 19.13
C ILE A 45 0.04 -14.10 18.77
N GLY A 46 -0.84 -14.65 17.92
CA GLY A 46 -0.77 -16.05 17.49
C GLY A 46 0.12 -16.29 16.26
N MET A 47 0.35 -15.27 15.42
CA MET A 47 1.12 -15.42 14.18
C MET A 47 1.77 -14.11 13.76
N LEU A 48 3.00 -14.20 13.25
CA LEU A 48 3.66 -13.10 12.54
C LEU A 48 3.52 -13.32 11.04
N VAL A 49 2.80 -12.44 10.36
CA VAL A 49 2.65 -12.48 8.90
C VAL A 49 3.85 -11.80 8.26
N GLY A 50 4.71 -12.59 7.65
CA GLY A 50 5.92 -12.10 6.98
C GLY A 50 5.77 -12.00 5.47
N MET A 51 6.91 -11.79 4.79
CA MET A 51 7.04 -11.69 3.33
C MET A 51 6.49 -12.91 2.58
N ASN A 52 6.47 -14.09 3.22
CA ASN A 52 5.91 -15.31 2.65
C ASN A 52 4.41 -15.19 2.34
N ILE A 53 3.69 -14.30 3.03
CA ILE A 53 2.28 -14.01 2.78
C ILE A 53 2.12 -12.63 2.14
N ILE A 54 2.75 -11.58 2.68
CA ILE A 54 2.56 -10.22 2.15
C ILE A 54 3.11 -10.05 0.72
N GLY A 55 4.02 -10.93 0.28
CA GLY A 55 4.52 -10.97 -1.10
C GLY A 55 3.67 -11.79 -2.07
N MET A 56 2.63 -12.50 -1.61
CA MET A 56 1.72 -13.26 -2.49
C MET A 56 0.65 -12.36 -3.13
N GLY A 57 0.50 -11.13 -2.66
CA GLY A 57 -0.52 -10.18 -3.08
C GLY A 57 -0.14 -8.75 -2.78
N ASP A 58 -1.13 -7.86 -2.81
CA ASP A 58 -0.94 -6.48 -2.39
C ASP A 58 -1.37 -6.34 -0.94
N PHE A 59 -0.40 -6.15 -0.05
CA PHE A 59 -0.63 -5.74 1.33
C PHE A 59 -0.49 -4.22 1.45
N SER A 60 -1.52 -3.55 1.97
CA SER A 60 -1.51 -2.10 2.16
C SER A 60 -1.98 -1.70 3.54
N ILE A 61 -1.26 -0.75 4.13
CA ILE A 61 -1.69 0.02 5.28
C ILE A 61 -1.81 1.47 4.83
N SER A 62 -3.00 2.02 4.96
CA SER A 62 -3.29 3.42 4.65
C SER A 62 -3.88 4.10 5.88
N ASN A 63 -3.54 5.38 6.08
CA ASN A 63 -4.23 6.24 7.03
C ASN A 63 -5.02 7.28 6.24
N PHE A 64 -6.33 7.08 6.12
CA PHE A 64 -7.22 7.98 5.40
C PHE A 64 -8.22 8.58 6.39
N ASN A 65 -8.35 9.91 6.40
CA ASN A 65 -9.18 10.64 7.37
C ASN A 65 -8.88 10.30 8.84
N GLY A 66 -7.62 10.01 9.17
CA GLY A 66 -7.21 9.60 10.52
C GLY A 66 -7.50 8.14 10.85
N GLU A 67 -8.18 7.40 9.96
CA GLU A 67 -8.49 6.00 10.15
C GLU A 67 -7.43 5.12 9.50
N THR A 68 -6.82 4.24 10.31
CA THR A 68 -5.88 3.23 9.83
C THR A 68 -6.66 2.05 9.27
N THR A 69 -6.49 1.80 7.97
CA THR A 69 -7.05 0.66 7.27
C THR A 69 -5.92 -0.28 6.84
N MET A 70 -6.06 -1.55 7.19
CA MET A 70 -5.20 -2.63 6.71
C MET A 70 -6.00 -3.46 5.70
N THR A 71 -5.44 -3.65 4.51
CA THR A 71 -6.08 -4.44 3.44
C THR A 71 -5.07 -5.38 2.80
N PHE A 72 -5.59 -6.47 2.26
CA PHE A 72 -4.84 -7.42 1.48
C PHE A 72 -5.67 -7.78 0.24
N ARG A 73 -5.06 -8.05 -0.92
CA ARG A 73 -5.77 -8.62 -2.06
C ARG A 73 -4.88 -9.56 -2.85
N VAL A 74 -5.50 -10.59 -3.43
CA VAL A 74 -4.91 -11.51 -4.40
C VAL A 74 -6.01 -11.84 -5.43
N PRO A 75 -5.73 -11.77 -6.75
CA PRO A 75 -4.47 -11.34 -7.36
C PRO A 75 -4.24 -9.82 -7.21
N SER A 76 -3.00 -9.38 -7.48
CA SER A 76 -2.69 -7.96 -7.64
C SER A 76 -3.41 -7.41 -8.88
N LEU A 77 -4.02 -6.23 -8.76
CA LEU A 77 -4.80 -5.60 -9.84
C LEU A 77 -4.11 -4.39 -10.48
N GLU A 78 -3.21 -3.73 -9.75
CA GLU A 78 -2.49 -2.54 -10.19
C GLU A 78 -1.23 -2.33 -9.37
N LYS A 79 -0.26 -1.60 -9.93
CA LYS A 79 0.93 -1.15 -9.21
C LYS A 79 0.57 0.07 -8.36
N ILE A 80 0.81 -0.02 -7.06
CA ILE A 80 0.72 1.11 -6.13
C ILE A 80 2.12 1.73 -6.00
N ASP A 81 2.26 3.02 -6.31
CA ASP A 81 3.54 3.73 -6.29
C ASP A 81 3.34 5.18 -5.83
N TYR A 82 3.38 5.36 -4.51
CA TYR A 82 3.15 6.66 -3.89
C TYR A 82 4.16 7.73 -4.33
N VAL A 83 5.39 7.35 -4.72
CA VAL A 83 6.37 8.33 -5.21
C VAL A 83 5.90 8.93 -6.53
N SER A 84 5.47 8.07 -7.46
CA SER A 84 4.92 8.49 -8.74
C SER A 84 3.61 9.28 -8.56
N GLU A 85 2.74 8.86 -7.65
CA GLU A 85 1.47 9.54 -7.36
C GLU A 85 1.68 10.95 -6.77
N ILE A 86 2.57 11.10 -5.79
CA ILE A 86 2.91 12.39 -5.18
C ILE A 86 3.57 13.31 -6.21
N ALA A 87 4.44 12.79 -7.06
CA ALA A 87 5.09 13.57 -8.11
C ALA A 87 4.07 14.16 -9.10
N GLU A 88 3.10 13.34 -9.55
CA GLU A 88 2.05 13.83 -10.44
C GLU A 88 1.10 14.80 -9.73
N HIS A 89 0.74 14.54 -8.47
CA HIS A 89 -0.06 15.47 -7.66
C HIS A 89 0.60 16.85 -7.56
N ASN A 90 1.88 16.90 -7.20
CA ASN A 90 2.65 18.15 -7.09
C ASN A 90 2.75 18.91 -8.42
N LYS A 91 2.91 18.18 -9.54
CA LYS A 91 2.90 18.77 -10.87
C LYS A 91 1.54 19.38 -11.20
N MET A 92 0.45 18.68 -10.88
CA MET A 92 -0.91 19.19 -11.06
C MET A 92 -1.16 20.44 -10.22
N LEU A 93 -0.77 20.45 -8.94
CA LEU A 93 -0.88 21.63 -8.07
C LEU A 93 -0.14 22.86 -8.63
N LYS A 94 1.05 22.67 -9.21
CA LYS A 94 1.78 23.77 -9.85
C LYS A 94 1.00 24.38 -11.02
N ILE A 95 0.38 23.55 -11.85
CA ILE A 95 -0.43 24.00 -12.99
C ILE A 95 -1.68 24.72 -12.50
N HIS A 96 -2.35 24.21 -11.47
CA HIS A 96 -3.51 24.85 -10.85
C HIS A 96 -3.17 26.23 -10.26
N ASN A 97 -2.10 26.31 -9.48
CA ASN A 97 -1.66 27.58 -8.91
C ASN A 97 -1.28 28.61 -9.99
N ALA A 98 -0.71 28.15 -11.11
CA ALA A 98 -0.47 29.01 -12.27
C ALA A 98 -1.77 29.50 -12.92
N GLN A 99 -2.78 28.64 -13.05
CA GLN A 99 -4.11 29.01 -13.54
C GLN A 99 -4.76 30.08 -12.65
N MET A 100 -4.73 29.88 -11.32
CA MET A 100 -5.33 30.81 -10.36
C MET A 100 -4.66 32.19 -10.39
N ARG A 101 -3.37 32.27 -10.73
CA ARG A 101 -2.66 33.55 -10.93
C ARG A 101 -2.96 34.21 -12.26
N GLN A 102 -3.11 33.43 -13.34
CA GLN A 102 -3.33 33.97 -14.68
C GLN A 102 -4.75 34.51 -14.88
N GLY A 103 -5.77 33.84 -14.33
CA GLY A 103 -7.17 34.28 -14.40
C GLY A 103 -7.81 34.30 -15.80
N ASN A 104 -7.13 33.77 -16.83
CA ASN A 104 -7.67 33.67 -18.19
C ASN A 104 -8.25 32.27 -18.47
N SER A 105 -8.97 32.11 -19.57
CA SER A 105 -9.65 30.84 -19.89
C SER A 105 -8.72 29.75 -20.43
N LYS A 106 -7.49 30.08 -20.83
CA LYS A 106 -6.51 29.16 -21.41
C LYS A 106 -5.72 28.43 -20.33
N CYS A 107 -5.41 27.16 -20.58
CA CYS A 107 -4.62 26.37 -19.65
C CYS A 107 -3.13 26.76 -19.68
N PRO A 108 -2.46 26.93 -18.51
CA PRO A 108 -1.07 27.37 -18.42
C PRO A 108 -0.05 26.31 -18.87
N CYS A 109 -0.48 25.09 -19.18
CA CYS A 109 0.38 24.02 -19.69
C CYS A 109 0.84 24.23 -21.15
N LYS A 110 0.48 25.36 -21.78
CA LYS A 110 0.81 25.72 -23.17
C LYS A 110 0.23 24.78 -24.24
N SER A 111 -0.79 24.00 -23.91
CA SER A 111 -1.50 23.15 -24.88
C SER A 111 -2.43 23.92 -25.84
N GLY A 112 -2.70 25.20 -25.57
CA GLY A 112 -3.66 26.02 -26.32
C GLY A 112 -5.14 25.75 -26.01
N LYS A 113 -5.43 24.71 -25.21
CA LYS A 113 -6.78 24.33 -24.79
C LYS A 113 -7.32 25.25 -23.69
N GLU A 114 -8.65 25.36 -23.61
CA GLU A 114 -9.33 25.97 -22.46
C GLU A 114 -9.05 25.18 -21.17
N TRP A 115 -8.94 25.87 -20.03
CA TRP A 115 -8.67 25.30 -18.70
C TRP A 115 -9.57 24.12 -18.38
N HIS A 116 -10.89 24.32 -18.49
CA HIS A 116 -11.92 23.32 -18.18
C HIS A 116 -11.90 22.11 -19.15
N ASN A 117 -11.24 22.23 -20.30
CA ASN A 117 -11.03 21.14 -21.27
C ASN A 117 -9.62 20.54 -21.20
N CYS A 118 -8.82 20.93 -20.21
CA CYS A 118 -7.46 20.47 -20.00
C CYS A 118 -7.28 20.07 -18.53
N HIS A 119 -6.35 20.69 -17.81
CA HIS A 119 -6.04 20.33 -16.43
C HIS A 119 -7.16 20.65 -15.44
N GLY A 120 -8.15 21.48 -15.79
CA GLY A 120 -9.29 21.79 -14.93
C GLY A 120 -10.22 20.61 -14.59
N LYS A 121 -10.09 19.47 -15.28
CA LYS A 121 -10.84 18.22 -14.98
C LYS A 121 -10.12 17.29 -14.00
N SER A 122 -8.94 17.69 -13.52
CA SER A 122 -8.08 16.82 -12.71
C SER A 122 -8.75 16.47 -11.38
N LYS A 123 -8.78 15.18 -11.04
CA LYS A 123 -9.24 14.66 -9.75
C LYS A 123 -8.46 15.18 -8.55
N TYR A 124 -7.26 15.74 -8.78
CA TYR A 124 -6.38 16.26 -7.73
C TYR A 124 -6.78 17.64 -7.19
N PHE A 125 -7.85 18.25 -7.72
CA PHE A 125 -8.34 19.58 -7.30
C PHE A 125 -9.74 19.51 -6.67
N ILE A 126 -10.16 18.31 -6.25
CA ILE A 126 -11.43 18.12 -5.53
C ILE A 126 -11.13 18.29 -4.04
N ASP A 127 -11.86 19.20 -3.40
CA ASP A 127 -11.81 19.49 -1.96
C ASP A 127 -12.26 18.29 -1.10
#